data_AF-A0A3B9TB88-F1
#
_entry.id   AF-A0A3B9TB88-F1
#
_cell.length_a   1.000
_cell.length_b   1.000
_cell.length_c   1.000
_cell.angle_alpha   90.00
_cell.angle_beta   90.00
_cell.angle_gamma   90.00
#
_symmetry.space_group_name_H-M   'P 1'
#
loop_
_entity.id
_entity.type
_entity.pdbx_description
1 polymer ?
#
loop_
_entity_poly.entity_id
_entity_poly.type
_entity_poly.pdbx_seq_one_letter_code
_entity_poly.pdbx_strand_id
1 'polypeptide(L)'
;MTLTELPKFEMFEVGSQIRRSSKSVRSNIVEGYGRRRYVMEYIRFLTFSIATNDETIGHLETLFETESLKNSIYSFNLLSAISKKLAISS
;
A
#
# COMPACT_ATOMS: atom_id res chain seq x y z
N MET A 1 -6.98 4.52 6.46
CA MET A 1 -5.94 5.56 6.40
C MET A 1 -6.61 6.89 6.09
N THR A 2 -6.45 7.88 6.96
CA THR A 2 -6.94 9.24 6.76
C THR A 2 -5.74 10.17 6.65
N LEU A 3 -5.51 10.70 5.46
CA LEU A 3 -4.53 11.77 5.21
C LEU A 3 -5.26 13.09 5.43
N THR A 4 -5.01 13.78 6.53
CA THR A 4 -5.70 15.05 6.87
C THR A 4 -4.75 16.24 6.91
N GLU A 5 -3.44 15.99 6.89
CA GLU A 5 -2.40 17.01 7.08
C GLU A 5 -1.71 17.43 5.78
N LEU A 6 -2.15 16.93 4.62
CA LEU A 6 -1.54 17.28 3.33
C LEU A 6 -2.05 18.63 2.80
N PRO A 7 -1.21 19.40 2.09
CA PRO A 7 -1.65 20.52 1.27
C PRO A 7 -2.80 20.12 0.33
N LYS A 8 -3.70 21.05 0.00
CA LYS A 8 -4.90 20.73 -0.79
C LYS A 8 -4.56 20.10 -2.14
N PHE A 9 -3.54 20.59 -2.85
CA PHE A 9 -3.17 20.04 -4.15
C PHE A 9 -2.68 18.58 -4.03
N GLU A 10 -1.77 18.30 -3.11
CA GLU A 10 -1.31 16.94 -2.79
C GLU A 10 -2.46 16.02 -2.37
N MET A 11 -3.43 16.53 -1.63
CA MET A 11 -4.60 15.75 -1.20
C MET A 11 -5.40 15.17 -2.38
N PHE A 12 -5.49 15.94 -3.47
CA PHE A 12 -6.19 15.55 -4.69
C PHE A 12 -5.30 14.75 -5.63
N GLU A 13 -4.00 15.01 -5.66
CA GLU A 13 -3.04 14.29 -6.48
C GLU A 13 -2.55 13.02 -5.77
N VAL A 14 -1.40 13.08 -5.09
CA VAL A 14 -0.72 11.93 -4.48
C VAL A 14 -1.55 11.30 -3.36
N GLY A 15 -2.23 12.11 -2.55
CA GLY A 15 -3.14 11.64 -1.51
C GLY A 15 -4.30 10.81 -2.05
N SER A 16 -4.78 11.09 -3.27
CA SER A 16 -5.80 10.25 -3.91
C SER A 16 -5.23 8.93 -4.40
N GLN A 17 -4.00 8.92 -4.89
CA GLN A 17 -3.28 7.72 -5.32
C GLN A 17 -3.05 6.79 -4.13
N ILE A 18 -2.52 7.30 -3.00
CA ILE A 18 -2.33 6.55 -1.75
C ILE A 18 -3.62 5.92 -1.26
N ARG A 19 -4.74 6.66 -1.27
CA ARG A 19 -6.04 6.11 -0.85
C ARG A 19 -6.51 4.96 -1.74
N ARG A 20 -6.24 5.03 -3.05
CA ARG A 20 -6.60 3.96 -4.00
C ARG A 20 -5.69 2.74 -3.84
N SER A 21 -4.37 2.94 -3.86
CA SER A 21 -3.39 1.86 -3.74
C SER A 21 -3.53 1.12 -2.40
N SER A 22 -3.67 1.83 -1.29
CA SER A 22 -3.88 1.25 0.05
C SER A 22 -5.14 0.39 0.14
N LYS A 23 -6.25 0.83 -0.49
CA LYS A 23 -7.49 0.01 -0.55
C LYS A 23 -7.31 -1.22 -1.43
N SER A 24 -6.58 -1.08 -2.54
CA SER A 24 -6.31 -2.15 -3.50
C SER A 24 -5.53 -3.32 -2.88
N VAL A 25 -4.54 -3.04 -2.02
CA VAL A 25 -3.79 -4.08 -1.27
C VAL A 25 -4.75 -5.06 -0.58
N ARG A 26 -5.73 -4.53 0.17
CA ARG A 26 -6.71 -5.36 0.88
C ARG A 26 -7.61 -6.14 -0.09
N SER A 27 -8.09 -5.49 -1.16
CA SER A 27 -8.94 -6.13 -2.16
C SER A 27 -8.22 -7.29 -2.85
N ASN A 28 -6.97 -7.09 -3.27
CA ASN A 28 -6.14 -8.11 -3.92
C ASN A 28 -5.93 -9.34 -3.01
N ILE A 29 -5.70 -9.14 -1.70
CA ILE A 29 -5.59 -10.24 -0.74
C ILE A 29 -6.89 -11.04 -0.64
N VAL A 30 -8.03 -10.35 -0.50
CA VAL A 30 -9.35 -10.99 -0.37
C VAL A 30 -9.70 -11.78 -1.65
N GLU A 31 -9.46 -11.17 -2.82
CA GLU A 31 -9.71 -11.80 -4.11
C GLU A 31 -8.79 -12.99 -4.38
N GLY A 32 -7.51 -12.87 -4.03
CA GLY A 32 -6.56 -13.96 -4.09
C GLY A 32 -6.99 -15.11 -3.20
N TYR A 33 -7.35 -14.84 -1.96
CA TYR A 33 -7.81 -15.87 -1.01
C TYR A 33 -9.07 -16.58 -1.53
N GLY A 34 -10.01 -15.86 -2.14
CA GLY A 34 -11.18 -16.44 -2.81
C GLY A 34 -10.82 -17.43 -3.93
N ARG A 35 -9.64 -17.28 -4.54
CA ARG A 35 -9.11 -18.12 -5.62
C ARG A 35 -8.04 -19.11 -5.16
N ARG A 36 -7.85 -19.31 -3.85
CA ARG A 36 -6.80 -20.17 -3.27
C ARG A 36 -6.72 -21.61 -3.79
N ARG A 37 -7.79 -22.13 -4.40
CA ARG A 37 -7.80 -23.45 -5.06
C ARG A 37 -6.89 -23.47 -6.31
N TYR A 38 -6.74 -22.34 -6.98
CA TYR A 38 -5.86 -22.14 -8.13
C TYR A 38 -4.59 -21.45 -7.66
N VAL A 39 -3.57 -22.23 -7.30
CA VAL A 39 -2.35 -21.74 -6.63
C VAL A 39 -1.66 -20.61 -7.39
N MET A 40 -1.53 -20.73 -8.71
CA MET A 40 -0.90 -19.69 -9.53
C MET A 40 -1.67 -18.38 -9.53
N GLU A 41 -3.00 -18.44 -9.56
CA GLU A 41 -3.86 -17.26 -9.45
C GLU A 41 -3.73 -16.64 -8.06
N TYR A 42 -3.75 -17.46 -7.01
CA TYR A 42 -3.58 -16.97 -5.65
C TYR A 42 -2.25 -16.23 -5.46
N ILE A 43 -1.14 -16.83 -5.93
CA ILE A 43 0.19 -16.20 -5.90
C ILE A 43 0.18 -14.89 -6.70
N ARG A 44 -0.42 -14.87 -7.90
CA ARG A 44 -0.52 -13.67 -8.73
C ARG A 44 -1.21 -12.51 -8.00
N PHE A 45 -2.31 -12.76 -7.31
CA PHE A 45 -3.01 -11.75 -6.51
C PHE A 45 -2.19 -11.29 -5.29
N LEU A 46 -1.43 -12.19 -4.65
CA LEU A 46 -0.50 -11.80 -3.58
C LEU A 46 0.62 -10.90 -4.12
N THR A 47 1.19 -11.23 -5.28
CA THR A 47 2.19 -10.40 -5.97
C THR A 47 1.63 -9.01 -6.27
N PHE A 48 0.40 -8.91 -6.77
CA PHE A 48 -0.25 -7.61 -6.99
C PHE A 48 -0.45 -6.84 -5.68
N SER A 49 -0.82 -7.54 -4.59
CA SER A 49 -0.94 -6.93 -3.28
C SER A 49 0.38 -6.29 -2.83
N ILE A 50 1.50 -7.01 -2.98
CA ILE A 50 2.86 -6.51 -2.66
C ILE A 50 3.22 -5.32 -3.55
N ALA A 51 3.05 -5.43 -4.86
CA ALA A 51 3.39 -4.34 -5.78
C ALA A 51 2.61 -3.04 -5.44
N THR A 52 1.31 -3.14 -5.17
CA THR A 52 0.49 -1.97 -4.76
C THR A 52 0.86 -1.42 -3.39
N ASN A 53 1.41 -2.27 -2.52
CA ASN A 53 1.91 -1.90 -1.21
C ASN A 53 3.18 -1.06 -1.34
N ASP A 54 4.12 -1.52 -2.16
CA ASP A 54 5.38 -0.83 -2.44
C ASP A 54 5.15 0.51 -3.15
N GLU A 55 4.19 0.57 -4.08
CA GLU A 55 3.75 1.83 -4.69
C GLU A 55 3.23 2.82 -3.63
N THR A 56 2.45 2.34 -2.66
CA THR A 56 1.94 3.18 -1.57
C THR A 56 3.08 3.75 -0.72
N ILE A 57 4.14 2.96 -0.51
CA ILE A 57 5.34 3.41 0.20
C ILE A 57 6.05 4.50 -0.59
N GLY A 58 6.29 4.29 -1.89
CA GLY A 58 6.96 5.29 -2.74
C GLY A 58 6.21 6.63 -2.79
N HIS A 59 4.88 6.61 -2.82
CA HIS A 59 4.07 7.84 -2.72
C HIS A 59 4.24 8.55 -1.37
N LEU A 60 4.33 7.81 -0.27
CA LEU A 60 4.54 8.37 1.07
C LEU A 60 5.97 8.93 1.23
N GLU A 61 6.96 8.26 0.65
CA GLU A 61 8.35 8.73 0.61
C GLU A 61 8.45 10.04 -0.18
N THR A 62 7.80 10.12 -1.34
CA THR A 62 7.75 11.35 -2.15
C THR A 62 7.13 12.51 -1.37
N LEU A 63 6.02 12.28 -0.66
CA LEU A 63 5.39 13.31 0.18
C LEU A 63 6.28 13.75 1.34
N PHE A 64 7.12 12.87 1.86
CA PHE A 64 8.07 13.19 2.92
C PHE A 64 9.26 13.99 2.37
N GLU A 65 9.84 13.56 1.24
CA GLU A 65 10.95 14.25 0.56
C GLU A 65 10.59 15.66 0.10
N THR A 66 9.35 15.86 -0.33
CA THR A 66 8.82 17.17 -0.74
C THR A 66 8.38 18.06 0.44
N GLU A 67 8.56 17.59 1.69
CA GLU A 67 8.10 18.23 2.93
C GLU A 67 6.58 18.49 3.00
N SER A 68 5.82 17.91 2.07
CA SER A 68 4.36 17.94 2.04
C SER A 68 3.73 17.16 3.21
N LEU A 69 4.44 16.16 3.75
CA LEU A 69 4.07 15.40 4.92
C LEU A 69 5.13 15.53 6.01
N LYS A 70 4.81 16.27 7.08
CA LYS A 70 5.77 16.63 8.14
C LYS A 70 5.92 15.59 9.27
N ASN A 71 4.96 14.69 9.42
CA ASN A 71 4.93 13.73 10.53
C ASN A 71 5.04 12.28 10.02
N SER A 72 6.20 11.66 10.23
CA SER A 72 6.57 10.34 9.67
C SER A 72 5.91 9.13 10.35
N ILE A 73 5.19 9.36 11.46
CA ILE A 73 4.79 8.31 12.42
C ILE A 73 3.70 7.35 11.88
N TYR A 74 2.86 7.79 10.93
CA TYR A 74 1.75 6.96 10.44
C TYR A 74 2.12 6.01 9.29
N SER A 75 3.20 6.27 8.55
CA SER A 75 3.52 5.57 7.31
C SER A 75 4.14 4.17 7.53
N PHE A 76 4.83 3.95 8.64
CA PHE A 76 5.70 2.77 8.77
C PHE A 76 5.02 1.53 9.39
N ASN A 77 4.06 1.73 10.29
CA ASN A 77 3.57 0.66 11.16
C ASN A 77 2.51 -0.26 10.53
N LEU A 78 1.75 0.21 9.52
CA LEU A 78 0.72 -0.61 8.86
C LEU A 78 1.27 -1.46 7.69
N LEU A 79 2.40 -1.03 7.10
CA LEU A 79 2.98 -1.59 5.87
C LEU A 79 4.03 -2.68 6.14
N SER A 80 4.83 -2.53 7.21
CA SER A 80 5.82 -3.51 7.70
C SER A 80 5.24 -4.92 7.96
N ALA A 81 3.95 -5.01 8.31
CA ALA A 81 3.29 -6.26 8.66
C ALA A 81 2.97 -7.17 7.45
N ILE A 82 2.83 -6.63 6.24
CA ILE A 82 2.50 -7.40 5.03
C ILE A 82 3.78 -7.91 4.38
N SER A 83 4.79 -7.05 4.22
CA SER A 83 6.08 -7.44 3.61
C SER A 83 6.83 -8.49 4.44
N LYS A 84 6.82 -8.38 5.78
CA LYS A 84 7.46 -9.39 6.66
C LYS A 84 6.76 -10.75 6.67
N LYS A 85 5.47 -10.83 6.30
CA LYS A 85 4.71 -12.09 6.34
C LYS A 85 4.77 -12.88 5.03
N LEU A 86 5.12 -12.24 3.92
CA LEU A 86 5.26 -12.86 2.59
C LEU A 86 6.72 -13.22 2.25
N ALA A 87 7.71 -12.63 2.94
CA ALA A 87 9.14 -12.97 2.79
C ALA A 87 9.57 -14.26 3.52
N ILE A 88 8.63 -15.03 4.09
CA ILE A 88 8.94 -16.31 4.80
C ILE A 88 8.74 -17.53 3.87
N SER A 89 8.43 -17.34 2.59
CA SER A 89 8.23 -18.44 1.63
C SER A 89 9.22 -18.47 0.46
N SER A 90 10.40 -17.88 0.63
CA SER A 90 11.53 -17.99 -0.32
C SER A 90 12.78 -18.50 0.37
#